data_AF-A0A1Q3WRT5-F1
#
_entry.id   AF-A0A1Q3WRT5-F1
#
_cell.length_a   1.000
_cell.length_b   1.000
_cell.length_c   1.000
_cell.angle_alpha   90.00
_cell.angle_beta   90.00
_cell.angle_gamma   90.00
#
_symmetry.space_group_name_H-M   'P 1'
#
loop_
_entity.id
_entity.type
_entity.pdbx_description
1 polymer ?
#
loop_
_entity_poly.entity_id
_entity_poly.type
_entity_poly.pdbx_seq_one_letter_code
_entity_poly.pdbx_strand_id
1 'polypeptide(L)'
;MPTPAYLVGKSSEKGFTPMGEKHLAQTDISNLVPCKLFGKSIIVPTTAFVRPHTLDRYVARQAALGIVVQTPKGITVNPVSVLPEPPIDRYVRKTSSRPVICLNDGRFFHTVLSAGKHYRLSSQSIGYCAREVTHQAKGYKFRYATPEEIERYDKDPAGWQYEGELVKILSDGKRK
;
A
#
# COMPACT_ATOMS: atom_id res chain seq x y z
N MET A 1 34.42 13.80 -43.17
CA MET A 1 34.82 12.67 -42.29
C MET A 1 33.54 12.12 -41.65
N PRO A 2 33.03 10.95 -42.04
CA PRO A 2 31.86 10.35 -41.39
C PRO A 2 32.23 9.77 -40.01
N THR A 3 31.42 10.07 -39.00
CA THR A 3 31.51 9.53 -37.62
C THR A 3 31.22 8.03 -37.59
N PRO A 4 31.96 7.21 -36.81
CA PRO A 4 31.69 5.78 -36.70
C PRO A 4 30.40 5.52 -35.92
N ALA A 5 29.49 4.74 -36.52
CA ALA A 5 28.33 4.19 -35.84
C ALA A 5 28.78 3.15 -34.80
N TYR A 6 28.52 3.40 -33.52
CA TYR A 6 28.78 2.44 -32.46
C TYR A 6 27.76 1.31 -32.55
N LEU A 7 28.16 0.17 -33.13
CA LEU A 7 27.46 -1.10 -32.99
C LEU A 7 27.64 -1.58 -31.55
N VAL A 8 26.55 -1.58 -30.78
CA VAL A 8 26.51 -2.16 -29.43
C VAL A 8 26.67 -3.68 -29.56
N GLY A 9 27.75 -4.22 -28.99
CA GLY A 9 28.02 -5.65 -28.97
C GLY A 9 26.91 -6.42 -28.25
N LYS A 10 26.44 -7.51 -28.88
CA LYS A 10 25.55 -8.48 -28.24
C LYS A 10 26.30 -9.12 -27.07
N SER A 11 25.82 -8.94 -25.84
CA SER A 11 26.41 -9.62 -24.68
C SER A 11 26.09 -11.11 -24.74
N SER A 12 27.14 -11.93 -24.80
CA SER A 12 27.24 -13.37 -24.50
C SER A 12 25.92 -14.13 -24.23
N GLU A 13 25.62 -15.11 -25.09
CA GLU A 13 24.37 -15.91 -25.16
C GLU A 13 24.10 -16.86 -23.97
N LYS A 14 24.89 -16.83 -22.89
CA LYS A 14 24.67 -17.74 -21.75
C LYS A 14 24.57 -16.96 -20.45
N GLY A 15 23.35 -16.55 -20.12
CA GLY A 15 22.99 -16.09 -18.79
C GLY A 15 23.01 -17.26 -17.79
N PHE A 16 23.71 -17.05 -16.67
CA PHE A 16 23.71 -17.96 -15.51
C PHE A 16 22.32 -17.92 -14.84
N THR A 17 21.74 -19.08 -14.52
CA THR A 17 20.53 -19.17 -13.69
C THR A 17 20.76 -20.11 -12.51
N PRO A 18 20.49 -19.70 -11.26
CA PRO A 18 20.14 -20.63 -10.20
C PRO A 18 18.75 -21.20 -10.48
N MET A 19 18.58 -22.50 -10.23
CA MET A 19 17.42 -23.32 -10.63
C MET A 19 16.03 -22.69 -10.36
N GLY A 20 15.17 -22.70 -11.39
CA GLY A 20 13.72 -22.83 -11.18
C GLY A 20 12.82 -21.64 -11.54
N GLU A 21 13.35 -20.50 -11.99
CA GLU A 21 12.49 -19.37 -12.39
C GLU A 21 12.30 -19.28 -13.91
N LYS A 22 11.03 -19.15 -14.33
CA LYS A 22 10.61 -18.91 -15.71
C LYS A 22 11.45 -17.80 -16.33
N HIS A 23 11.95 -17.99 -17.55
CA HIS A 23 12.64 -16.95 -18.29
C HIS A 23 11.79 -15.68 -18.30
N LEU A 24 12.22 -14.66 -17.55
CA LEU A 24 11.68 -13.31 -17.72
C LEU A 24 11.95 -12.93 -19.17
N ALA A 25 10.92 -12.46 -19.88
CA ALA A 25 11.12 -11.92 -21.22
C ALA A 25 12.20 -10.84 -21.14
N GLN A 26 13.16 -10.88 -22.06
CA GLN A 26 14.23 -9.89 -22.12
C GLN A 26 13.60 -8.50 -22.16
N THR A 27 13.73 -7.74 -21.08
CA THR A 27 13.20 -6.38 -21.01
C THR A 27 13.94 -5.55 -22.04
N ASP A 28 13.20 -4.95 -22.99
CA ASP A 28 13.76 -4.03 -23.96
C ASP A 28 14.31 -2.78 -23.25
N ILE A 29 15.64 -2.65 -23.27
CA ILE A 29 16.38 -1.55 -22.64
C ILE A 29 16.74 -0.44 -23.63
N SER A 30 16.31 -0.54 -24.89
CA SER A 30 16.73 0.36 -25.98
C SER A 30 16.35 1.83 -25.73
N ASN A 31 15.29 2.08 -24.95
CA ASN A 31 14.78 3.42 -24.64
C ASN A 31 15.18 3.93 -23.25
N LEU A 32 16.13 3.27 -22.58
CA LEU A 32 16.58 3.63 -21.23
C LEU A 32 17.96 4.28 -21.26
N VAL A 33 18.13 5.29 -20.41
CA VAL A 33 19.40 5.97 -20.17
C VAL A 33 20.23 5.15 -19.17
N PRO A 34 21.41 4.66 -19.56
CA PRO A 34 22.31 4.01 -18.63
C PRO A 34 22.97 5.05 -17.73
N CYS A 35 22.68 5.01 -16.43
CA CYS A 35 23.21 5.89 -15.41
C CYS A 35 24.21 5.14 -14.55
N LYS A 36 25.47 5.58 -14.47
CA LYS A 36 26.45 4.98 -13.56
C LYS A 36 26.24 5.50 -12.15
N LEU A 37 26.17 4.60 -11.16
CA LEU A 37 25.97 4.95 -9.76
C LEU A 37 27.30 4.79 -9.00
N PHE A 38 27.66 5.81 -8.21
CA PHE A 38 28.85 5.81 -7.36
C PHE A 38 28.44 6.20 -5.92
N GLY A 39 28.84 5.43 -4.91
CA GLY A 39 28.45 5.70 -3.53
C GLY A 39 28.88 4.62 -2.53
N LYS A 40 28.58 4.87 -1.24
CA LYS A 40 29.07 4.13 -0.05
C LYS A 40 28.55 2.70 0.15
N SER A 41 28.00 2.04 -0.87
CA SER A 41 27.43 0.70 -0.73
C SER A 41 28.02 -0.27 -1.74
N ILE A 42 28.51 -1.41 -1.23
CA ILE A 42 29.10 -2.53 -1.97
C ILE A 42 28.04 -3.26 -2.84
N ILE A 43 26.75 -2.94 -2.66
CA ILE A 43 25.59 -3.69 -3.20
C ILE A 43 24.81 -2.88 -4.25
N VAL A 44 25.29 -1.70 -4.66
CA VAL A 44 24.59 -0.91 -5.70
C VAL A 44 25.00 -1.44 -7.09
N PRO A 45 24.05 -1.76 -7.98
CA PRO A 45 24.38 -2.07 -9.37
C PRO A 45 25.13 -0.88 -9.99
N THR A 46 26.28 -1.16 -10.60
CA THR A 46 27.18 -0.16 -11.20
C THR A 46 26.47 0.73 -12.22
N THR A 47 25.42 0.20 -12.88
CA THR A 47 24.62 0.90 -13.89
C THR A 47 23.13 0.68 -13.66
N ALA A 48 22.37 1.76 -13.57
CA ALA A 48 20.91 1.78 -13.54
C ALA A 48 20.34 2.31 -14.85
N PHE A 49 19.34 1.63 -15.41
CA PHE A 49 18.67 2.03 -16.64
C PHE A 49 17.39 2.82 -16.30
N VAL A 50 17.35 4.09 -16.66
CA VAL A 50 16.29 5.03 -16.25
C VAL A 50 15.61 5.61 -17.48
N ARG A 51 14.28 5.82 -17.44
CA ARG A 51 13.58 6.46 -18.56
C ARG A 51 13.98 7.94 -18.65
N PRO A 52 14.21 8.50 -19.86
CA PRO A 52 14.67 9.88 -20.02
C PRO A 52 13.83 10.92 -19.27
N HIS A 53 12.50 10.82 -19.33
CA HIS A 53 11.59 11.78 -18.66
C HIS A 53 11.59 11.68 -17.13
N THR A 54 12.14 10.61 -16.54
CA THR A 54 12.25 10.44 -15.08
C THR A 54 13.65 10.71 -14.56
N LEU A 55 14.59 11.07 -15.44
CA LEU A 55 16.01 11.17 -15.11
C LEU A 55 16.26 12.19 -13.99
N ASP A 56 15.66 13.36 -14.07
CA ASP A 56 15.85 14.43 -13.07
C ASP A 56 15.35 13.99 -11.68
N ARG A 57 14.15 13.41 -11.62
CA ARG A 57 13.58 12.88 -10.38
C ARG A 57 14.43 11.74 -9.81
N TYR A 58 14.96 10.89 -10.68
CA TYR A 58 15.84 9.80 -10.30
C TYR A 58 17.17 10.33 -9.71
N VAL A 59 17.80 11.29 -10.37
CA VAL A 59 19.04 11.94 -9.92
C VAL A 59 18.82 12.63 -8.57
N ALA A 60 17.74 13.40 -8.42
CA ALA A 60 17.41 14.07 -7.16
C ALA A 60 17.21 13.06 -6.01
N ARG A 61 16.53 11.94 -6.28
CA ARG A 61 16.33 10.87 -5.29
C ARG A 61 17.65 10.21 -4.88
N GLN A 62 18.55 9.94 -5.83
CA GLN A 62 19.84 9.34 -5.52
C GLN A 62 20.76 10.31 -4.78
N ALA A 63 20.73 11.60 -5.13
CA ALA A 63 21.46 12.64 -4.41
C ALA A 63 21.01 12.73 -2.94
N ALA A 64 19.71 12.63 -2.66
CA ALA A 64 19.18 12.57 -1.29
C ALA A 64 19.67 11.35 -0.49
N LEU A 65 20.04 10.26 -1.18
CA LEU A 65 20.64 9.06 -0.59
C LEU A 65 22.18 9.13 -0.52
N GLY A 66 22.79 10.27 -0.90
CA GLY A 66 24.24 10.43 -0.95
C GLY A 66 24.93 9.65 -2.07
N ILE A 67 24.18 9.26 -3.10
CA ILE A 67 24.67 8.51 -4.27
C ILE A 67 24.88 9.47 -5.43
N VAL A 68 26.07 9.45 -6.02
CA VAL A 68 26.42 10.24 -7.20
C VAL A 68 26.02 9.47 -8.46
N VAL A 69 25.25 10.13 -9.33
CA VAL A 69 24.78 9.56 -10.60
C VAL A 69 25.52 10.24 -11.75
N GLN A 70 26.22 9.46 -12.58
CA GLN A 70 26.80 9.94 -13.83
C GLN A 70 25.92 9.52 -15.01
N THR A 71 25.43 10.51 -15.75
CA THR A 71 24.72 10.34 -17.01
C THR A 71 25.70 10.48 -18.19
N PRO A 72 25.48 9.77 -19.32
CA PRO A 72 26.34 9.90 -20.50
C PRO A 72 26.24 11.30 -21.10
N LYS A 73 27.39 11.89 -21.44
CA LYS A 73 27.47 13.23 -22.06
C LYS A 73 26.74 13.22 -23.41
N GLY A 74 25.76 14.11 -23.57
CA GLY A 74 24.98 14.27 -24.81
C GLY A 74 23.47 14.14 -24.66
N ILE A 75 22.97 13.80 -23.46
CA ILE A 75 21.53 13.83 -23.18
C ILE A 75 21.15 15.25 -22.74
N THR A 76 20.73 16.07 -23.71
CA THR A 76 19.91 17.24 -23.46
C THR A 76 18.55 16.75 -22.97
N VAL A 77 18.39 16.65 -21.65
CA VAL A 77 17.06 16.65 -21.05
C VAL A 77 16.53 18.05 -21.34
N ASN A 78 15.63 18.18 -22.32
CA ASN A 78 14.87 19.42 -22.45
C ASN A 78 14.23 19.64 -21.09
N PRO A 79 14.46 20.78 -20.42
CA PRO A 79 13.77 21.07 -19.17
C PRO A 79 12.30 21.15 -19.54
N VAL A 80 11.56 20.07 -19.29
CA VAL A 80 10.11 20.12 -19.31
C VAL A 80 9.77 21.13 -18.24
N SER A 81 9.32 22.29 -18.70
CA SER A 81 8.80 23.38 -17.89
C SER A 81 7.97 22.77 -16.78
N VAL A 82 8.49 22.86 -15.55
CA VAL A 82 7.83 22.40 -14.33
C VAL A 82 6.64 23.34 -14.10
N LEU A 83 5.57 23.14 -14.87
CA LEU A 83 4.25 23.49 -14.41
C LEU A 83 4.02 22.63 -13.16
N PRO A 84 3.68 23.22 -12.00
CA PRO A 84 3.38 22.44 -10.82
C PRO A 84 2.28 21.45 -11.20
N GLU A 85 2.62 20.16 -11.21
CA GLU A 85 1.62 19.11 -11.35
C GLU A 85 0.55 19.38 -10.29
N PRO A 86 -0.74 19.34 -10.64
CA PRO A 86 -1.80 19.52 -9.66
C PRO A 86 -1.52 18.53 -8.52
N PRO A 87 -1.75 18.91 -7.25
CA PRO A 87 -1.51 18.03 -6.13
C PRO A 87 -2.19 16.71 -6.42
N ILE A 88 -1.40 15.64 -6.56
CA ILE A 88 -1.94 14.30 -6.73
C ILE A 88 -2.73 14.05 -5.45
N ASP A 89 -4.05 14.24 -5.53
CA ASP A 89 -4.97 13.90 -4.48
C ASP A 89 -4.78 12.41 -4.28
N ARG A 90 -3.98 12.05 -3.26
CA ARG A 90 -3.70 10.66 -2.94
C ARG A 90 -5.06 10.09 -2.66
N TYR A 91 -5.59 9.31 -3.60
CA TYR A 91 -6.85 8.61 -3.43
C TYR A 91 -6.68 7.73 -2.20
N VAL A 92 -7.04 8.27 -1.03
CA VAL A 92 -7.08 7.54 0.21
C VAL A 92 -8.09 6.48 -0.11
N ARG A 93 -7.64 5.23 -0.26
CA ARG A 93 -8.56 4.11 -0.40
C ARG A 93 -9.45 4.22 0.82
N LYS A 94 -10.69 4.71 0.64
CA LYS A 94 -11.75 4.63 1.64
C LYS A 94 -11.90 3.13 1.84
N THR A 95 -11.13 2.57 2.77
CA THR A 95 -11.32 1.22 3.22
C THR A 95 -12.75 1.23 3.72
N SER A 96 -13.65 0.56 3.01
CA SER A 96 -15.06 0.44 3.32
C SER A 96 -15.21 -0.39 4.59
N SER A 97 -14.70 0.13 5.70
CA SER A 97 -14.90 -0.48 6.99
C SER A 97 -16.37 -0.32 7.32
N ARG A 98 -17.07 -1.43 7.32
CA ARG A 98 -18.49 -1.47 7.64
C ARG A 98 -18.68 -1.10 9.12
N PRO A 99 -19.65 -0.24 9.44
CA PRO A 99 -19.98 0.08 10.81
C PRO A 99 -20.56 -1.14 11.53
N VAL A 100 -20.30 -1.23 12.82
CA VAL A 100 -20.68 -2.37 13.67
C VAL A 100 -21.24 -1.89 14.99
N ILE A 101 -22.22 -2.64 15.49
CA ILE A 101 -22.89 -2.40 16.78
C ILE A 101 -22.54 -3.56 17.70
N CYS A 102 -22.13 -3.25 18.93
CA CYS A 102 -21.99 -4.24 19.98
C CYS A 102 -23.34 -4.51 20.62
N LEU A 103 -23.83 -5.75 20.57
CA LEU A 103 -25.13 -6.13 21.12
C LEU A 103 -25.12 -6.26 22.65
N ASN A 104 -23.94 -6.22 23.28
CA ASN A 104 -23.82 -6.30 24.73
C ASN A 104 -24.03 -4.93 25.38
N ASP A 105 -23.39 -3.90 24.81
CA ASP A 105 -23.37 -2.55 25.39
C ASP A 105 -24.23 -1.56 24.59
N GLY A 106 -24.77 -1.97 23.43
CA GLY A 106 -25.51 -1.10 22.51
C GLY A 106 -24.66 -0.04 21.79
N ARG A 107 -23.33 -0.08 21.94
CA ARG A 107 -22.42 0.93 21.38
C ARG A 107 -22.27 0.77 19.86
N PHE A 108 -22.41 1.88 19.14
CA PHE A 108 -22.16 1.99 17.71
C PHE A 108 -20.71 2.35 17.43
N PHE A 109 -20.09 1.68 16.46
CA PHE A 109 -18.75 1.99 15.97
C PHE A 109 -18.79 2.19 14.46
N HIS A 110 -18.27 3.33 14.00
CA HIS A 110 -18.17 3.65 12.59
C HIS A 110 -17.31 2.63 11.82
N THR A 111 -16.35 1.98 12.49
CA THR A 111 -15.45 1.00 11.88
C THR A 111 -15.19 -0.19 12.80
N VAL A 112 -14.99 -1.36 12.21
CA VAL A 112 -14.54 -2.58 12.92
C VAL A 112 -13.22 -2.34 13.66
N LEU A 113 -12.33 -1.52 13.10
CA LEU A 113 -11.06 -1.16 13.72
C LEU A 113 -11.25 -0.35 15.01
N SER A 114 -12.21 0.57 15.03
CA SER A 114 -12.55 1.35 16.23
C SER A 114 -13.08 0.45 17.35
N ALA A 115 -13.98 -0.47 17.01
CA ALA A 115 -14.47 -1.49 17.94
C ALA A 115 -13.33 -2.38 18.47
N GLY A 116 -12.42 -2.81 17.58
CA GLY A 116 -11.26 -3.61 17.94
C GLY A 116 -10.33 -2.91 18.93
N LYS A 117 -10.08 -1.61 18.74
CA LYS A 117 -9.28 -0.80 19.68
C LYS A 117 -9.96 -0.67 21.05
N HIS A 118 -11.27 -0.44 21.07
CA HIS A 118 -12.03 -0.28 22.31
C HIS A 118 -12.06 -1.57 23.15
N TYR A 119 -12.38 -2.72 22.53
CA TYR A 119 -12.49 -4.00 23.23
C TYR A 119 -11.19 -4.82 23.26
N ARG A 120 -10.11 -4.30 22.68
CA ARG A 120 -8.83 -5.02 22.47
C ARG A 120 -9.02 -6.37 21.77
N LEU A 121 -9.81 -6.35 20.70
CA LEU A 121 -10.12 -7.51 19.85
C LEU A 121 -9.52 -7.34 18.45
N SER A 122 -9.21 -8.46 17.79
CA SER A 122 -8.76 -8.41 16.41
C SER A 122 -9.93 -8.07 15.49
N SER A 123 -9.67 -7.23 14.48
CA SER A 123 -10.69 -6.86 13.48
C SER A 123 -11.30 -8.08 12.79
N GLN A 124 -10.50 -9.15 12.62
CA GLN A 124 -10.95 -10.41 12.04
C GLN A 124 -11.93 -11.15 12.97
N SER A 125 -11.68 -11.19 14.28
CA SER A 125 -12.59 -11.82 15.25
C SER A 125 -13.95 -11.13 15.30
N ILE A 126 -13.96 -9.79 15.25
CA ILE A 126 -15.20 -8.99 15.18
C ILE A 126 -15.91 -9.23 13.86
N GLY A 127 -15.16 -9.26 12.75
CA GLY A 127 -15.71 -9.53 11.43
C GLY A 127 -16.34 -10.92 11.30
N TYR A 128 -15.77 -11.94 11.94
CA TYR A 128 -16.37 -13.29 12.00
C TYR A 128 -17.62 -13.34 12.88
N CYS A 129 -17.61 -12.64 14.01
CA CYS A 129 -18.78 -12.55 14.88
C CYS A 129 -19.95 -11.84 14.18
N ALA A 130 -19.67 -10.71 13.50
CA ALA A 130 -20.67 -9.94 12.76
C ALA A 130 -21.22 -10.65 11.52
N ARG A 131 -20.53 -11.71 11.04
CA ARG A 131 -21.00 -12.60 9.96
C ARG A 131 -21.63 -13.89 10.48
N GLU A 132 -21.79 -14.01 11.80
CA GLU A 132 -22.33 -15.20 12.46
C GLU A 132 -21.49 -16.48 12.23
N VAL A 133 -20.24 -16.33 11.80
CA VAL A 133 -19.27 -17.44 11.67
C VAL A 133 -18.84 -17.93 13.05
N THR A 134 -18.75 -17.01 14.00
CA THR A 134 -18.50 -17.31 15.41
C THR A 134 -19.63 -16.72 16.26
N HIS A 135 -20.11 -17.48 17.24
CA HIS A 135 -21.21 -17.03 18.10
C HIS A 135 -20.84 -15.83 18.99
N GLN A 136 -19.57 -15.73 19.39
CA GLN A 136 -19.06 -14.67 20.27
C GLN A 136 -17.56 -14.44 20.06
N ALA A 137 -17.13 -13.19 20.22
CA ALA A 137 -15.74 -12.80 20.29
C ALA A 137 -15.42 -12.38 21.74
N LYS A 138 -14.80 -13.30 22.52
CA LYS A 138 -14.40 -13.05 23.92
C LYS A 138 -15.57 -12.59 24.81
N GLY A 139 -16.73 -13.23 24.66
CA GLY A 139 -17.97 -12.89 25.37
C GLY A 139 -18.76 -11.70 24.79
N TYR A 140 -18.25 -11.04 23.74
CA TYR A 140 -18.95 -9.96 23.04
C TYR A 140 -19.60 -10.43 21.75
N LYS A 141 -20.84 -10.00 21.52
CA LYS A 141 -21.56 -10.23 20.27
C LYS A 141 -21.63 -8.94 19.46
N PHE A 142 -21.28 -9.03 18.17
CA PHE A 142 -21.28 -7.91 17.25
C PHE A 142 -22.21 -8.18 16.06
N ARG A 143 -22.83 -7.14 15.53
CA ARG A 143 -23.62 -7.17 14.29
C ARG A 143 -23.23 -5.98 13.40
N TYR A 144 -23.32 -6.14 12.09
CA TYR A 144 -23.24 -4.99 11.17
C TYR A 144 -24.48 -4.11 11.30
N ALA A 145 -24.27 -2.79 11.32
CA ALA A 145 -25.37 -1.84 11.34
C ALA A 145 -26.18 -1.91 10.03
N THR A 146 -27.51 -1.76 10.14
CA THR A 146 -28.37 -1.55 8.97
C THR A 146 -28.18 -0.12 8.44
N PRO A 147 -28.48 0.15 7.15
CA PRO A 147 -28.39 1.50 6.61
C PRO A 147 -29.20 2.53 7.41
N GLU A 148 -30.38 2.15 7.91
CA GLU A 148 -31.23 3.00 8.75
C GLU A 148 -30.59 3.37 10.09
N GLU A 149 -29.84 2.45 10.71
CA GLU A 149 -29.10 2.70 11.95
C GLU A 149 -27.92 3.64 11.72
N ILE A 150 -27.27 3.53 10.56
CA ILE A 150 -26.17 4.41 10.16
C ILE A 150 -26.69 5.84 9.97
N GLU A 151 -27.80 6.02 9.24
CA GLU A 151 -28.39 7.34 9.04
C GLU A 151 -28.87 7.99 10.33
N ARG A 152 -29.42 7.19 11.27
CA ARG A 152 -29.79 7.69 12.61
C ARG A 152 -28.57 8.18 13.39
N TYR A 153 -27.50 7.38 13.40
CA TYR A 153 -26.26 7.76 14.06
C TYR A 153 -25.60 9.00 13.44
N ASP A 154 -25.64 9.14 12.11
CA ASP A 154 -25.07 10.30 11.42
C ASP A 154 -25.86 11.60 11.69
N LYS A 155 -27.16 11.51 12.02
CA LYS A 155 -28.00 12.67 12.40
C LYS A 155 -27.77 13.12 13.84
N ASP A 156 -27.65 12.19 14.77
CA ASP A 156 -27.37 12.49 16.19
C ASP A 156 -26.44 11.44 16.82
N PRO A 157 -25.12 11.66 16.73
CA PRO A 157 -24.15 10.73 17.31
C PRO A 157 -24.10 10.80 18.85
N ALA A 158 -24.55 11.91 19.45
CA ALA A 158 -24.51 12.11 20.90
C ALA A 158 -25.72 11.45 21.59
N GLY A 159 -26.85 11.38 20.91
CA GLY A 159 -28.09 10.76 21.38
C GLY A 159 -28.21 9.26 21.06
N TRP A 160 -27.20 8.62 20.47
CA TRP A 160 -27.31 7.22 20.05
C TRP A 160 -27.62 6.27 21.22
N GLN A 161 -28.74 5.57 21.12
CA GLN A 161 -29.10 4.45 21.97
C GLN A 161 -29.53 3.26 21.12
N TYR A 162 -29.11 2.06 21.51
CA TYR A 162 -29.55 0.84 20.86
C TYR A 162 -30.91 0.41 21.42
N GLU A 163 -31.92 0.34 20.54
CA GLU A 163 -33.31 0.02 20.91
C GLU A 163 -33.59 -1.50 20.98
N GLY A 164 -32.59 -2.34 20.70
CA GLY A 164 -32.76 -3.80 20.65
C GLY A 164 -32.48 -4.52 21.98
N GLU A 165 -32.74 -5.83 22.00
CA GLU A 165 -32.44 -6.67 23.15
C GLU A 165 -30.92 -6.80 23.36
N LEU A 166 -30.45 -6.32 24.51
CA LEU A 166 -29.04 -6.46 24.89
C LEU A 166 -28.76 -7.90 25.32
N VAL A 167 -27.74 -8.50 24.72
CA VAL A 167 -27.32 -9.85 25.07
C VAL A 167 -26.47 -9.78 26.35
N LYS A 168 -26.91 -10.47 27.40
CA LYS A 168 -26.13 -10.59 28.63
C LYS A 168 -24.79 -11.26 28.34
N ILE A 169 -23.70 -10.69 28.84
CA ILE A 169 -22.37 -11.28 28.78
C ILE A 169 -22.44 -12.62 29.52
N LEU A 170 -22.39 -13.73 28.79
CA LEU A 170 -22.10 -15.03 29.39
C LEU A 170 -20.61 -15.01 29.75
N SER A 171 -20.32 -14.72 31.02
CA SER A 171 -18.97 -14.82 31.57
C SER A 171 -18.40 -16.19 31.24
N ASP A 172 -17.26 -16.22 30.54
CA ASP A 172 -16.57 -17.46 30.15
C ASP A 172 -16.44 -18.38 31.37
N GLY A 173 -17.23 -19.45 31.37
CA GLY A 173 -16.97 -20.60 32.22
C GLY A 173 -15.60 -21.13 31.83
N LYS A 174 -14.64 -21.04 32.77
CA LYS A 174 -13.32 -21.68 32.71
C LYS A 174 -13.41 -23.02 31.98
N ARG A 175 -12.84 -23.12 30.79
CA ARG A 175 -12.45 -24.43 30.25
C ARG A 175 -11.26 -24.90 31.09
N LYS A 176 -11.50 -25.96 31.87
CA LYS A 176 -10.49 -26.75 32.59
C LYS A 176 -9.45 -27.27 31.61
#